data_AF-A0A6P1EMC5-F1
#
_entry.id   AF-A0A6P1EMC5-F1
#
_cell.length_a   1.000
_cell.length_b   1.000
_cell.length_c   1.000
_cell.angle_alpha   90.00
_cell.angle_beta   90.00
_cell.angle_gamma   90.00
#
_symmetry.space_group_name_H-M   'P 1'
#
loop_
_entity.id
_entity.type
_entity.pdbx_description
1 polymer ?
#
loop_
_entity_poly.entity_id
_entity_poly.type
_entity_poly.pdbx_seq_one_letter_code
_entity_poly.pdbx_strand_id
1 'polypeptide(L)'
;MSVNYEAPADFGLHRVQVEGREVVLVYEGDAPSRRPADTPADLKLTAPGYQLYAFKVSEGKSVRYDLHVSSAKSEVMPLHLVARTTGAVEQAALAAVLGGFRVCSFKRNRTDQTLVCPRRSMWGQALSEWATGKASAKAQASAD
;
A
#
# COMPACT_ATOMS: atom_id res chain seq x y z
N MET A 1 -27.81 -10.28 -17.07
CA MET A 1 -27.60 -10.28 -15.61
C MET A 1 -26.90 -8.97 -15.26
N SER A 2 -27.58 -8.04 -14.57
CA SER A 2 -26.95 -6.82 -14.04
C SER A 2 -26.47 -7.13 -12.63
N VAL A 3 -25.16 -7.14 -12.42
CA VAL A 3 -24.57 -7.25 -11.10
C VAL A 3 -24.67 -5.86 -10.47
N ASN A 4 -25.58 -5.67 -9.53
CA ASN A 4 -25.57 -4.48 -8.67
C ASN A 4 -24.52 -4.71 -7.58
N TYR A 5 -23.38 -4.05 -7.71
CA TYR A 5 -22.43 -3.90 -6.60
C TYR A 5 -23.01 -2.83 -5.67
N GLU A 6 -23.62 -3.25 -4.56
CA GLU A 6 -23.71 -2.36 -3.39
C GLU A 6 -22.29 -2.22 -2.83
N ALA A 7 -21.68 -1.10 -3.18
CA ALA A 7 -20.53 -0.58 -2.48
C ALA A 7 -20.89 -0.40 -0.99
N PRO A 8 -20.28 -1.13 -0.03
CA PRO A 8 -20.49 -0.84 1.38
C PRO A 8 -20.14 0.63 1.64
N ALA A 9 -20.91 1.34 2.48
CA ALA A 9 -20.75 2.77 2.69
C ALA A 9 -19.38 3.18 3.30
N ASP A 10 -18.55 2.21 3.69
CA ASP A 10 -17.38 2.38 4.53
C ASP A 10 -16.06 2.08 3.79
N PHE A 11 -15.92 2.47 2.51
CA PHE A 11 -14.63 2.39 1.83
C PHE A 11 -14.22 3.65 1.07
N GLY A 12 -12.92 3.88 1.01
CA GLY A 12 -12.28 4.93 0.23
C GLY A 12 -11.62 4.37 -1.03
N LEU A 13 -11.73 5.09 -2.15
CA LEU A 13 -10.96 4.84 -3.36
C LEU A 13 -10.21 6.12 -3.74
N HIS A 14 -8.88 6.04 -3.78
CA HIS A 14 -8.02 7.16 -4.09
C HIS A 14 -7.09 6.81 -5.24
N ARG A 15 -7.04 7.67 -6.25
CA ARG A 15 -6.18 7.50 -7.41
C ARG A 15 -5.01 8.47 -7.30
N VAL A 16 -3.80 7.93 -7.24
CA VAL A 16 -2.58 8.72 -7.27
C VAL A 16 -2.11 8.80 -8.70
N GLN A 17 -2.01 10.01 -9.22
CA GLN A 17 -1.59 10.28 -10.60
C GLN A 17 -0.30 11.09 -10.63
N VAL A 18 0.55 10.81 -11.62
CA VAL A 18 1.72 11.61 -11.98
C VAL A 18 1.55 11.98 -13.45
N GLU A 19 1.61 13.27 -13.76
CA GLU A 19 1.46 13.78 -15.13
C GLU A 19 0.19 13.27 -15.84
N GLY A 20 -0.93 13.17 -15.10
CA GLY A 20 -2.23 12.71 -15.62
C GLY A 20 -2.36 11.19 -15.80
N ARG A 21 -1.34 10.42 -15.45
CA ARG A 21 -1.35 8.95 -15.51
C ARG A 21 -1.51 8.35 -14.11
N GLU A 22 -2.40 7.38 -13.96
CA GLU A 22 -2.54 6.62 -12.72
C GLU A 22 -1.28 5.78 -12.44
N VAL A 23 -0.73 5.94 -11.24
CA VAL A 23 0.46 5.22 -10.76
C VAL A 23 0.09 4.22 -9.68
N VAL A 24 -0.82 4.59 -8.77
CA VAL A 24 -1.31 3.73 -7.68
C VAL A 24 -2.80 3.98 -7.47
N LEU A 25 -3.57 2.90 -7.33
CA LEU A 25 -4.90 2.92 -6.74
C LEU A 25 -4.77 2.53 -5.27
N VAL A 26 -5.31 3.36 -4.38
CA VAL A 26 -5.42 3.08 -2.95
C VAL A 26 -6.87 2.80 -2.63
N TYR A 27 -7.13 1.60 -2.12
CA TYR A 27 -8.40 1.23 -1.52
C TYR A 27 -8.24 1.26 0.00
N GLU A 28 -9.18 1.89 0.69
CA GLU A 28 -9.28 1.94 2.15
C GLU A 28 -10.56 1.20 2.56
N GLY A 29 -10.45 0.14 3.35
CA GLY A 29 -11.61 -0.62 3.82
C GLY A 29 -11.35 -2.13 3.88
N ASP A 30 -12.37 -2.88 4.31
CA ASP A 30 -12.31 -4.33 4.55
C ASP A 30 -12.52 -5.18 3.28
N ALA A 31 -12.10 -4.70 2.10
CA ALA A 31 -12.14 -5.53 0.91
C ALA A 31 -11.39 -6.84 1.20
N PRO A 32 -11.93 -7.99 0.78
CA PRO A 32 -11.25 -9.27 0.97
C PRO A 32 -9.94 -9.26 0.18
N SER A 33 -8.85 -8.86 0.83
CA SER A 33 -7.52 -9.09 0.30
C SER A 33 -7.26 -10.58 0.41
N ARG A 34 -7.42 -11.28 -0.69
CA ARG A 34 -6.67 -12.52 -0.86
C ARG A 34 -5.22 -12.09 -1.01
N ARG A 35 -4.51 -11.89 0.11
CA ARG A 35 -3.07 -12.21 0.11
C ARG A 35 -3.00 -13.54 -0.63
N PRO A 36 -2.21 -13.69 -1.69
CA PRO A 36 -2.11 -14.97 -2.36
C PRO A 36 -1.81 -16.02 -1.29
N ALA A 37 -2.78 -16.89 -1.02
CA ALA A 37 -2.64 -17.87 0.04
C ALA A 37 -1.36 -18.67 -0.26
N ASP A 38 -0.55 -18.90 0.76
CA ASP A 38 0.70 -19.66 0.68
C ASP A 38 1.86 -19.00 -0.08
N THR A 39 1.76 -17.71 -0.45
CA THR A 39 2.90 -16.97 -1.03
C THR A 39 3.60 -16.11 0.03
N PRO A 40 4.91 -16.28 0.26
CA PRO A 40 5.66 -15.37 1.11
C PRO A 40 5.65 -13.97 0.50
N ALA A 41 5.43 -12.94 1.32
CA ALA A 41 5.54 -11.56 0.86
C ALA A 41 6.98 -11.24 0.46
N ASP A 42 7.16 -10.51 -0.64
CA ASP A 42 8.48 -10.02 -1.08
C ASP A 42 9.07 -9.07 -0.04
N LEU A 43 8.21 -8.31 0.63
CA LEU A 43 8.58 -7.38 1.67
C LEU A 43 7.55 -7.43 2.80
N LYS A 44 8.05 -7.54 4.02
CA LYS A 44 7.28 -7.40 5.26
C LYS A 44 7.91 -6.30 6.10
N LEU A 45 7.15 -5.26 6.40
CA LEU A 45 7.59 -4.16 7.25
C LEU A 45 6.66 -4.05 8.46
N THR A 46 7.25 -3.79 9.62
CA THR A 46 6.51 -3.58 10.87
C THR A 46 6.87 -2.20 11.42
N ALA A 47 5.87 -1.45 11.89
CA ALA A 47 6.04 -0.21 12.61
C ALA A 47 5.08 -0.19 13.82
N PRO A 48 5.27 0.69 14.82
CA PRO A 48 4.37 0.75 15.97
C PRO A 48 2.90 0.91 15.56
N GLY A 49 2.09 -0.13 15.80
CA GLY A 49 0.67 -0.17 15.48
C GLY A 49 0.31 -0.42 14.01
N TYR A 50 1.29 -0.72 13.14
CA TYR A 50 1.05 -0.98 11.72
C TYR A 50 1.90 -2.13 11.17
N GLN A 51 1.35 -2.85 10.21
CA GLN A 51 2.05 -3.89 9.46
C GLN A 51 1.80 -3.72 7.97
N LEU A 52 2.85 -3.89 7.17
CA LEU A 52 2.80 -3.86 5.72
C LEU A 52 3.31 -5.17 5.14
N TYR A 53 2.56 -5.73 4.20
CA TYR A 53 2.97 -6.82 3.34
C TYR A 53 2.93 -6.35 1.89
N ALA A 54 4.00 -6.57 1.14
CA ALA A 54 4.08 -6.20 -0.28
C ALA A 54 4.40 -7.42 -1.15
N PHE A 55 3.79 -7.45 -2.32
CA PHE A 55 3.88 -8.52 -3.30
C PHE A 55 4.09 -7.92 -4.70
N LYS A 56 4.89 -8.59 -5.51
CA LYS A 56 5.08 -8.37 -6.94
C LYS A 56 4.64 -9.62 -7.66
N VAL A 57 3.74 -9.46 -8.61
CA VAL A 57 3.23 -10.54 -9.44
C VAL A 57 3.58 -10.22 -10.88
N SER A 58 4.40 -11.07 -11.50
CA SER A 58 4.67 -10.98 -12.93
C SER A 58 3.42 -11.38 -13.72
N GLU A 59 2.90 -10.47 -14.54
CA GLU A 59 1.71 -10.64 -15.37
C GLU A 59 2.10 -10.36 -16.83
N GLY A 60 2.61 -11.37 -17.52
CA GLY A 60 3.08 -11.26 -18.91
C GLY A 60 4.21 -10.25 -19.06
N LYS A 61 3.93 -9.12 -19.74
CA LYS A 61 4.88 -8.01 -19.93
C LYS A 61 4.79 -6.94 -18.84
N SER A 62 3.98 -7.16 -17.82
CA SER A 62 3.77 -6.21 -16.73
C SER A 62 4.10 -6.84 -15.38
N VAL A 63 4.32 -5.98 -14.39
CA VAL A 63 4.44 -6.37 -12.99
C VAL A 63 3.31 -5.68 -12.23
N ARG A 64 2.50 -6.46 -11.55
CA ARG A 64 1.50 -5.96 -10.59
C ARG A 64 2.14 -5.88 -9.21
N TYR A 65 1.87 -4.79 -8.51
CA TYR A 65 2.32 -4.55 -7.14
C TYR A 65 1.09 -4.48 -6.25
N ASP A 66 1.06 -5.32 -5.23
CA ASP A 66 0.00 -5.36 -4.23
C ASP A 66 0.62 -5.07 -2.86
N LEU A 67 0.16 -4.02 -2.18
CA LEU A 67 0.59 -3.70 -0.81
C LEU A 67 -0.62 -3.70 0.12
N HIS A 68 -0.49 -4.39 1.25
CA HIS A 68 -1.50 -4.48 2.28
C HIS A 68 -0.98 -3.84 3.56
N VAL A 69 -1.66 -2.82 4.03
CA VAL A 69 -1.36 -2.15 5.30
C VAL A 69 -2.50 -2.43 6.27
N SER A 70 -2.17 -3.06 7.39
CA SER A 70 -3.10 -3.23 8.50
C SER A 70 -2.66 -2.40 9.71
N SER A 71 -3.63 -2.01 10.53
CA SER A 71 -3.38 -1.40 11.83
C SER A 71 -3.77 -2.34 12.95
N ALA A 72 -3.10 -2.23 14.09
CA ALA A 72 -3.53 -2.86 15.33
C ALA A 72 -4.74 -2.13 15.97
N LYS A 73 -5.07 -0.93 15.49
CA LYS A 73 -6.21 -0.14 15.96
C LYS A 73 -7.44 -0.44 15.13
N SER A 74 -8.52 -0.88 15.75
CA SER A 74 -9.79 -1.23 15.08
C SER A 74 -10.47 -0.07 14.36
N GLU A 75 -10.21 1.18 14.78
CA GLU A 75 -10.78 2.38 14.14
C GLU A 75 -10.03 2.80 12.86
N VAL A 76 -8.90 2.17 12.54
CA VAL A 76 -8.12 2.49 11.35
C VAL A 76 -8.37 1.41 10.30
N MET A 77 -9.01 1.79 9.21
CA MET A 77 -9.29 0.87 8.11
C MET A 77 -7.98 0.39 7.46
N PRO A 78 -7.93 -0.88 7.03
CA PRO A 78 -6.79 -1.38 6.28
C PRO A 78 -6.71 -0.69 4.91
N LEU A 79 -5.49 -0.59 4.38
CA LEU A 79 -5.22 0.00 3.07
C LEU A 79 -4.69 -1.07 2.12
N HIS A 80 -5.24 -1.12 0.92
CA HIS A 80 -4.78 -1.94 -0.20
C HIS A 80 -4.32 -1.03 -1.33
N LEU A 81 -3.02 -1.05 -1.62
CA LEU A 81 -2.45 -0.29 -2.72
C LEU A 81 -2.19 -1.25 -3.87
N VAL A 82 -2.72 -0.93 -5.03
CA VAL A 82 -2.55 -1.71 -6.26
C VAL A 82 -1.93 -0.83 -7.33
N ALA A 83 -0.88 -1.33 -7.96
CA ALA A 83 -0.23 -0.67 -9.09
C ALA A 83 0.17 -1.70 -10.15
N ARG A 84 0.33 -1.22 -11.39
CA ARG A 84 0.88 -2.04 -12.48
C ARG A 84 1.89 -1.21 -13.26
N THR A 85 3.03 -1.80 -13.56
CA THR A 85 4.07 -1.18 -14.37
C THR A 85 4.46 -2.09 -15.53
N THR A 86 4.74 -1.50 -16.69
CA THR A 86 5.16 -2.19 -17.92
C THR A 86 6.61 -1.87 -18.31
N GLY A 87 7.27 -0.94 -17.60
CA GLY A 87 8.65 -0.56 -17.87
C GLY A 87 9.27 0.34 -16.80
N ALA A 88 10.52 0.72 -17.02
CA ALA A 88 11.35 1.40 -16.02
C ALA A 88 10.82 2.80 -15.63
N VAL A 89 10.23 3.56 -16.56
CA VAL A 89 9.67 4.89 -16.28
C VAL A 89 8.51 4.80 -15.30
N GLU A 90 7.58 3.87 -15.54
CA GLU A 90 6.43 3.63 -14.66
C GLU A 90 6.86 3.10 -13.30
N GLN A 91 7.88 2.23 -13.29
CA GLN A 91 8.47 1.71 -12.07
C GLN A 91 9.15 2.81 -11.23
N ALA A 92 9.83 3.77 -11.87
CA ALA A 92 10.43 4.91 -11.19
C ALA A 92 9.37 5.84 -10.61
N ALA A 93 8.28 6.11 -11.35
CA ALA A 93 7.15 6.88 -10.85
C ALA A 93 6.49 6.20 -9.64
N LEU A 94 6.27 4.87 -9.72
CA LEU A 94 5.76 4.08 -8.61
C LEU A 94 6.67 4.14 -7.38
N ALA A 95 7.98 4.00 -7.58
CA ALA A 95 8.94 4.09 -6.48
C ALA A 95 8.93 5.46 -5.80
N ALA A 96 8.80 6.55 -6.56
CA ALA A 96 8.68 7.89 -6.00
C ALA A 96 7.39 8.06 -5.17
N VAL A 97 6.26 7.57 -5.68
CA VAL A 97 4.97 7.60 -4.96
C VAL A 97 5.04 6.79 -3.67
N LEU A 98 5.52 5.54 -3.74
CA LEU A 98 5.65 4.67 -2.58
C LEU A 98 6.71 5.19 -1.59
N GLY A 99 7.76 5.86 -2.08
CA GLY A 99 8.76 6.54 -1.27
C GLY A 99 8.18 7.69 -0.42
N GLY A 100 7.14 8.34 -0.94
CA GLY A 100 6.38 9.37 -0.24
C GLY A 100 5.20 8.85 0.59
N PHE A 101 4.93 7.54 0.58
CA PHE A 101 3.75 6.96 1.23
C PHE A 101 3.78 7.17 2.74
N ARG A 102 2.71 7.75 3.29
CA ARG A 102 2.59 8.05 4.71
C ARG A 102 1.25 7.56 5.20
N VAL A 103 1.27 6.73 6.23
CA VAL A 103 0.05 6.37 6.95
C VAL A 103 -0.35 7.57 7.81
N CYS A 104 -1.39 8.27 7.37
CA CYS A 104 -2.00 9.35 8.13
C CYS A 104 -3.01 8.78 9.14
N SER A 105 -3.27 9.51 10.22
CA SER A 105 -4.28 9.15 11.19
C SER A 105 -5.17 10.34 11.51
N PHE A 106 -6.43 10.07 11.82
CA PHE A 106 -7.30 11.10 12.33
C PHE A 106 -7.06 11.30 13.82
N LYS A 107 -6.75 12.55 14.20
CA LYS A 107 -6.83 13.00 15.57
C LYS A 107 -8.24 13.54 15.79
N ARG A 108 -9.05 12.80 16.54
CA ARG A 108 -10.40 13.21 16.96
C ARG A 108 -10.31 13.91 18.32
N ASN A 109 -10.92 15.08 18.44
CA ASN A 109 -11.26 15.68 19.72
C ASN A 109 -12.80 15.74 19.84
N ARG A 110 -13.35 16.36 20.88
CA ARG A 110 -14.81 16.39 21.11
C ARG A 110 -15.61 17.10 20.01
N THR A 111 -14.97 17.94 19.19
CA THR A 111 -15.64 18.83 18.23
C THR A 111 -15.11 18.73 16.81
N ASP A 112 -13.91 18.19 16.62
CA ASP A 112 -13.17 18.18 15.36
C ASP A 112 -12.47 16.85 15.09
N GLN A 113 -12.35 16.56 13.80
CA GLN A 113 -11.54 15.48 13.26
C GLN A 113 -10.47 16.06 12.35
N THR A 114 -9.21 16.05 12.79
CA THR A 114 -8.07 16.55 12.00
C THR A 114 -7.26 15.38 11.46
N LEU A 115 -7.01 15.36 10.14
CA LEU A 115 -6.08 14.40 9.55
C LEU A 115 -4.64 14.83 9.85
N VAL A 116 -3.87 13.95 10.48
CA VAL A 116 -2.46 14.18 10.83
C VAL A 116 -1.60 13.15 10.08
N CYS A 117 -0.68 13.65 9.27
CA CYS A 117 0.29 12.82 8.57
C CYS A 117 1.69 13.05 9.16
N PRO A 118 2.51 12.00 9.35
CA PRO A 118 3.90 12.18 9.74
C PRO A 118 4.66 13.02 8.70
N ARG A 119 5.68 13.77 9.14
CA ARG A 119 6.52 14.58 8.22
C ARG A 119 7.31 13.72 7.24
N ARG A 120 7.73 12.53 7.67
CA ARG A 120 8.52 11.58 6.87
C ARG A 120 7.77 10.26 6.75
N SER A 121 7.97 9.58 5.63
CA SER A 121 7.52 8.19 5.50
C SER A 121 8.37 7.30 6.40
N MET A 122 7.72 6.43 7.16
CA MET A 122 8.41 5.41 7.96
C MET A 122 8.96 4.26 7.11
N TRP A 123 8.38 4.02 5.94
CA TRP A 123 8.72 2.91 5.04
C TRP A 123 9.27 3.35 3.69
N GLY A 124 9.33 4.66 3.43
CA GLY A 124 9.51 5.23 2.11
C GLY A 124 10.75 4.71 1.39
N GLN A 125 11.91 4.72 2.05
CA GLN A 125 13.14 4.22 1.45
C GLN A 125 13.00 2.73 1.08
N ALA A 126 12.57 1.89 2.02
CA ALA A 126 12.40 0.45 1.79
C ALA A 126 11.39 0.16 0.67
N LEU A 127 10.27 0.89 0.61
CA LEU A 127 9.27 0.72 -0.45
C LEU A 127 9.78 1.20 -1.82
N SER A 128 10.53 2.29 -1.86
CA SER A 128 11.13 2.80 -3.11
C SER A 128 12.20 1.83 -3.65
N GLU A 129 13.08 1.33 -2.78
CA GLU A 129 14.10 0.34 -3.13
C GLU A 129 13.47 -0.99 -3.56
N TRP A 130 12.47 -1.46 -2.84
CA TRP A 130 11.70 -2.64 -3.22
C TRP A 130 11.04 -2.42 -4.58
N ALA A 131 10.32 -1.32 -4.82
CA ALA A 131 9.63 -1.07 -6.08
C ALA A 131 10.57 -1.11 -7.28
N THR A 132 11.76 -0.50 -7.16
CA THR A 132 12.79 -0.48 -8.21
C THR A 132 13.60 -1.79 -8.34
N GLY A 133 13.40 -2.76 -7.44
CA GLY A 133 14.18 -4.00 -7.43
C GLY A 133 15.62 -3.82 -6.94
N LYS A 134 15.91 -2.69 -6.28
CA LYS A 134 17.20 -2.42 -5.64
C LYS A 134 17.34 -3.07 -4.25
N ALA A 135 16.22 -3.49 -3.65
CA ALA A 135 16.22 -4.32 -2.46
C ALA A 135 16.72 -5.73 -2.80
N SER A 136 17.99 -5.99 -2.54
CA SER A 136 18.58 -7.33 -2.65
C SER A 136 18.07 -8.23 -1.51
N ALA A 137 17.98 -9.53 -1.76
CA ALA A 137 17.38 -10.55 -0.91
C ALA A 137 17.81 -10.51 0.58
N LYS A 138 16.85 -10.85 1.46
CA LYS A 138 16.92 -11.04 2.93
C LYS A 138 16.90 -9.77 3.80
N ALA A 139 15.71 -9.49 4.34
CA ALA A 139 15.56 -8.98 5.70
C ALA A 139 14.70 -9.98 6.50
N GLN A 140 15.29 -11.12 6.83
CA GLN A 140 14.77 -12.00 7.86
C GLN A 140 15.51 -11.65 9.15
N ALA A 141 14.92 -10.76 9.95
CA ALA A 141 15.30 -10.60 11.34
C ALA A 141 14.31 -11.43 12.17
N SER A 142 14.72 -12.65 12.45
CA SER A 142 14.27 -13.41 13.62
C SER A 142 14.55 -12.60 14.88
N ALA A 143 13.59 -12.55 15.80
CA ALA A 143 13.85 -12.26 17.19
C ALA A 143 13.44 -13.51 17.97
N ASP A 144 14.41 -14.04 18.72
CA ASP A 144 14.26 -15.05 19.77
C ASP A 144 13.17 -14.67 20.79
#